data_AF-A0A2M9HG83-F1
#
_entry.id   AF-A0A2M9HG83-F1
#
_cell.length_a   1.000
_cell.length_b   1.000
_cell.length_c   1.000
_cell.angle_alpha   90.00
_cell.angle_beta   90.00
_cell.angle_gamma   90.00
#
_symmetry.space_group_name_H-M   'P 1'
#
loop_
_entity.id
_entity.type
_entity.pdbx_description
1 polymer ?
#
loop_
_entity_poly.entity_id
_entity_poly.type
_entity_poly.pdbx_seq_one_letter_code
_entity_poly.pdbx_strand_id
1 'polypeptide(L)'
;MGTMIPNFDEIDELHRKYAPSQEAYELVYRHCMIVANIVRELCRRQNNLFVQRCTLGEDMIRQYTTRIPPRLFNTDKAVVGALLHDIGTYSVIDNDGSNGEPVSFDRDRYILHGLAGYDLLKAEGVDEEIAEFCRNHTGVGITKKMVEEQHLPLPPANYTPKNLEQEVVMYADNFNSKSFPPKFVTAAKAIKRCAKFGKENEDRMRELVGIYGEPKNLRELAEKYGQEIVDA
;
A
#
# COMPACT_ATOMS: atom_id res chain seq x y z
N MET A 1 6.18 16.25 23.00
CA MET A 1 6.74 14.89 23.10
C MET A 1 7.30 14.56 21.73
N GLY A 2 8.52 14.01 21.65
CA GLY A 2 9.09 13.62 20.36
C GLY A 2 8.20 12.59 19.68
N THR A 3 7.99 12.71 18.38
CA THR A 3 7.19 11.77 17.61
C THR A 3 8.00 10.49 17.35
N MET A 4 7.36 9.33 17.51
CA MET A 4 8.01 8.02 17.37
C MET A 4 7.93 7.52 15.93
N ILE A 5 9.07 7.16 15.34
CA ILE A 5 9.12 6.36 14.11
C ILE A 5 9.54 4.95 14.52
N PRO A 6 8.65 3.95 14.45
CA PRO A 6 8.96 2.61 14.93
C PRO A 6 10.01 1.92 14.05
N ASN A 7 10.90 1.17 14.68
CA ASN A 7 11.81 0.24 14.02
C ASN A 7 11.08 -1.09 13.68
N PHE A 8 11.77 -2.02 13.02
CA PHE A 8 11.14 -3.27 12.56
C PHE A 8 10.65 -4.18 13.69
N ASP A 9 11.33 -4.23 14.83
CA ASP A 9 10.90 -5.03 15.98
C ASP A 9 9.66 -4.40 16.62
N GLU A 10 9.64 -3.06 16.78
CA GLU A 10 8.47 -2.32 17.26
C GLU A 10 7.25 -2.48 16.33
N ILE A 11 7.47 -2.56 15.02
CA ILE A 11 6.40 -2.83 14.05
C ILE A 11 5.86 -4.26 14.20
N ASP A 12 6.73 -5.27 14.32
CA ASP A 12 6.33 -6.67 14.56
C ASP A 12 5.52 -6.78 15.86
N GLU A 13 5.98 -6.14 16.93
CA GLU A 13 5.28 -6.05 18.22
C GLU A 13 3.91 -5.39 18.10
N LEU A 14 3.79 -4.28 17.36
CA LEU A 14 2.50 -3.63 17.09
C LEU A 14 1.54 -4.58 16.37
N HIS A 15 2.00 -5.26 15.32
CA HIS A 15 1.14 -6.23 14.63
C HIS A 15 0.70 -7.37 15.55
N ARG A 16 1.60 -7.93 16.36
CA ARG A 16 1.25 -8.99 17.34
C ARG A 16 0.29 -8.51 18.42
N LYS A 17 0.46 -7.28 18.89
CA LYS A 17 -0.37 -6.68 19.93
C LYS A 17 -1.83 -6.53 19.48
N TYR A 18 -2.07 -6.21 18.20
CA TYR A 18 -3.40 -5.89 17.69
C TYR A 18 -4.05 -7.00 16.87
N ALA A 19 -3.29 -8.00 16.41
CA ALA A 19 -3.86 -9.14 15.73
C ALA A 19 -4.75 -9.96 16.70
N PRO A 20 -6.00 -10.28 16.32
CA PRO A 20 -6.90 -11.07 17.18
C PRO A 20 -6.49 -12.55 17.28
N SER A 21 -5.72 -13.05 16.32
CA SER A 21 -5.26 -14.43 16.23
C SER A 21 -3.89 -14.49 15.53
N GLN A 22 -3.24 -15.66 15.63
CA GLN A 22 -1.98 -15.91 14.92
C GLN A 22 -2.21 -15.95 13.40
N GLU A 23 -3.34 -16.48 12.93
CA GLU A 23 -3.71 -16.55 11.53
C GLU A 23 -3.93 -15.16 10.92
N ALA A 24 -4.61 -14.28 11.65
CA ALA A 24 -4.80 -12.88 11.27
C ALA A 24 -3.46 -12.14 11.22
N TYR A 25 -2.63 -12.32 12.25
CA TYR A 25 -1.27 -11.77 12.30
C TYR A 25 -0.48 -12.17 11.05
N GLU A 26 -0.38 -13.47 10.78
CA GLU A 26 0.40 -14.00 9.67
C GLU A 26 -0.12 -13.52 8.32
N LEU A 27 -1.44 -13.43 8.13
CA LEU A 27 -2.01 -12.97 6.88
C LEU A 27 -1.72 -11.50 6.61
N VAL A 28 -2.06 -10.63 7.56
CA VAL A 28 -1.94 -9.17 7.40
C VAL A 28 -0.48 -8.75 7.37
N TYR A 29 0.34 -9.26 8.29
CA TYR A 29 1.75 -8.87 8.34
C TYR A 29 2.54 -9.42 7.15
N ARG A 30 2.22 -10.63 6.67
CA ARG A 30 2.82 -11.15 5.41
C ARG A 30 2.47 -10.29 4.21
N HIS A 31 1.23 -9.82 4.11
CA HIS A 31 0.85 -8.88 3.08
C HIS A 31 1.67 -7.58 3.16
N CYS A 32 1.78 -6.98 4.35
CA CYS A 32 2.60 -5.79 4.57
C CYS A 32 4.08 -6.01 4.19
N MET A 33 4.66 -7.16 4.54
CA MET A 33 6.01 -7.54 4.12
C MET A 33 6.14 -7.67 2.59
N ILE A 34 5.15 -8.25 1.91
CA ILE A 34 5.13 -8.33 0.44
C ILE A 34 5.13 -6.92 -0.18
N VAL A 35 4.25 -6.04 0.30
CA VAL A 35 4.16 -4.65 -0.17
C VAL A 35 5.48 -3.91 0.09
N ALA A 36 6.08 -4.06 1.26
CA ALA A 36 7.38 -3.47 1.58
C ALA A 36 8.51 -3.94 0.64
N ASN A 37 8.49 -5.21 0.21
CA ASN A 37 9.44 -5.73 -0.78
C ASN A 37 9.26 -5.08 -2.16
N ILE A 38 8.02 -4.88 -2.60
CA ILE A 38 7.70 -4.18 -3.85
C ILE A 38 8.12 -2.70 -3.75
N VAL A 39 7.76 -2.02 -2.66
CA VAL A 39 8.11 -0.61 -2.41
C VAL A 39 9.61 -0.38 -2.48
N ARG A 40 10.42 -1.26 -1.88
CA ARG A 40 11.88 -1.19 -1.94
C ARG A 40 12.43 -1.30 -3.36
N GLU A 41 11.86 -2.19 -4.19
CA GLU A 41 12.24 -2.31 -5.61
C GLU A 41 11.90 -1.04 -6.39
N LEU A 42 10.68 -0.52 -6.21
CA LEU A 42 10.19 0.67 -6.88
C LEU A 42 10.98 1.92 -6.49
N CYS A 43 11.21 2.14 -5.20
CA CYS A 43 12.02 3.26 -4.70
C CYS A 43 13.44 3.21 -5.27
N ARG A 44 14.08 2.03 -5.31
CA ARG A 44 15.41 1.87 -5.92
C ARG A 44 15.41 2.28 -7.39
N ARG A 45 14.40 1.87 -8.15
CA ARG A 45 14.28 2.25 -9.58
C ARG A 45 14.09 3.76 -9.75
N GLN A 46 13.22 4.37 -8.96
CA GLN A 46 12.97 5.80 -9.01
C GLN A 46 14.22 6.61 -8.60
N ASN A 47 14.92 6.18 -7.56
CA ASN A 47 16.18 6.80 -7.14
C ASN A 47 17.27 6.68 -8.20
N ASN A 48 17.36 5.54 -8.89
CA ASN A 48 18.28 5.39 -10.01
C ASN A 48 17.96 6.39 -11.14
N LEU A 49 16.68 6.60 -11.49
CA LEU A 49 16.28 7.59 -12.48
C LEU A 49 16.65 9.02 -12.05
N PHE A 50 16.46 9.36 -10.77
CA PHE A 50 16.89 10.65 -10.23
C PHE A 50 18.40 10.86 -10.38
N VAL A 51 19.20 9.89 -9.95
CA VAL A 51 20.67 9.97 -10.01
C VAL A 51 21.14 10.05 -11.45
N GLN A 52 20.58 9.23 -12.34
CA GLN A 52 20.91 9.27 -13.77
C GLN A 52 20.56 10.62 -14.40
N ARG A 53 19.46 11.27 -14.00
CA ARG A 53 19.16 12.65 -14.44
C ARG A 53 20.23 13.62 -13.98
N CYS A 54 20.66 13.52 -12.72
CA CYS A 54 21.70 14.38 -12.17
C CYS A 54 23.08 14.17 -12.82
N THR A 55 23.36 12.98 -13.36
CA THR A 55 24.66 12.66 -13.98
C THR A 55 24.68 12.79 -15.50
N LEU A 56 23.61 12.39 -16.18
CA LEU A 56 23.52 12.33 -17.65
C LEU A 56 22.76 13.51 -18.27
N GLY A 57 22.10 14.32 -17.45
CA GLY A 57 21.21 15.39 -17.90
C GLY A 57 19.79 14.90 -18.19
N GLU A 58 18.84 15.84 -18.15
CA GLU A 58 17.41 15.54 -18.24
C GLU A 58 16.98 15.04 -19.62
N ASP A 59 17.53 15.62 -20.70
CA ASP A 59 17.19 15.26 -22.08
C ASP A 59 17.51 13.80 -22.40
N MET A 60 18.55 13.24 -21.78
CA MET A 60 18.94 11.84 -21.94
C MET A 60 17.87 10.92 -21.32
N ILE A 61 17.48 11.20 -20.08
CA ILE A 61 16.55 10.36 -19.33
C ILE A 61 15.13 10.42 -19.88
N ARG A 62 14.73 11.59 -20.41
CA ARG A 62 13.42 11.77 -21.05
C ARG A 62 13.19 10.91 -22.29
N GLN A 63 14.23 10.29 -22.85
CA GLN A 63 14.12 9.31 -23.93
C GLN A 63 13.51 7.97 -23.47
N TYR A 64 13.58 7.66 -22.17
CA TYR A 64 13.17 6.36 -21.62
C TYR A 64 12.01 6.45 -20.63
N THR A 65 11.77 7.63 -20.03
CA THR A 65 10.65 7.86 -19.11
C THR A 65 10.10 9.28 -19.25
N THR A 66 8.80 9.43 -19.10
CA THR A 66 8.13 10.75 -19.10
C THR A 66 8.13 11.41 -17.72
N ARG A 67 8.36 10.64 -16.65
CA ARG A 67 8.36 11.13 -15.27
C ARG A 67 9.64 10.70 -14.55
N ILE A 68 10.40 11.70 -14.12
CA ILE A 68 11.59 11.54 -13.27
C ILE A 68 11.21 12.13 -11.92
N PRO A 69 11.49 11.46 -10.79
CA PRO A 69 11.12 12.02 -9.51
C PRO A 69 11.90 13.32 -9.24
N PRO A 70 11.31 14.31 -8.56
CA PRO A 70 11.93 15.60 -8.33
C PRO A 70 13.06 15.56 -7.29
N ARG A 71 13.10 14.51 -6.47
CA ARG A 71 14.08 14.22 -5.41
C ARG A 71 14.26 12.71 -5.25
N LEU A 72 15.26 12.30 -4.47
CA LEU A 72 15.33 10.93 -3.97
C LEU A 72 14.12 10.61 -3.08
N PHE A 73 13.59 9.40 -3.22
CA PHE A 73 12.67 8.75 -2.29
C PHE A 73 13.41 8.43 -0.99
N ASN A 74 12.77 8.73 0.13
CA ASN A 74 13.17 8.16 1.41
C ASN A 74 12.66 6.71 1.50
N THR A 75 13.53 5.78 1.12
CA THR A 75 13.17 4.34 1.02
C THR A 75 12.82 3.77 2.38
N ASP A 76 13.53 4.15 3.45
CA ASP A 76 13.28 3.63 4.79
C ASP A 76 11.91 4.08 5.30
N LYS A 77 11.55 5.35 5.11
CA LYS A 77 10.20 5.86 5.45
C LYS A 77 9.11 5.13 4.66
N ALA A 78 9.31 4.92 3.36
CA ALA A 78 8.35 4.19 2.54
C ALA A 78 8.21 2.73 2.98
N VAL A 79 9.30 2.07 3.40
CA VAL A 79 9.27 0.70 3.92
C VAL A 79 8.56 0.63 5.27
N VAL A 80 8.84 1.54 6.20
CA VAL A 80 8.11 1.64 7.48
C VAL A 80 6.60 1.85 7.23
N GLY A 81 6.26 2.79 6.34
CA GLY A 81 4.89 3.03 5.92
C GLY A 81 4.22 1.79 5.32
N ALA A 82 4.92 1.05 4.44
CA ALA A 82 4.43 -0.19 3.85
C ALA A 82 4.24 -1.32 4.86
N LEU A 83 5.07 -1.39 5.90
CA LEU A 83 4.91 -2.40 6.93
C LEU A 83 3.71 -2.13 7.83
N LEU A 84 3.29 -0.86 7.97
CA LEU A 84 2.20 -0.45 8.86
C LEU A 84 0.88 -0.13 8.14
N HIS A 85 0.89 0.10 6.81
CA HIS A 85 -0.25 0.68 6.08
C HIS A 85 -1.58 -0.03 6.35
N ASP A 86 -1.52 -1.35 6.55
CA ASP A 86 -2.68 -2.22 6.66
C ASP A 86 -2.98 -2.69 8.10
N ILE A 87 -2.28 -2.17 9.11
CA ILE A 87 -2.44 -2.60 10.51
C ILE A 87 -3.88 -2.42 11.02
N GLY A 88 -4.60 -1.42 10.51
CA GLY A 88 -6.00 -1.18 10.86
C GLY A 88 -6.95 -2.29 10.40
N THR A 89 -6.52 -3.20 9.53
CA THR A 89 -7.37 -4.30 9.02
C THR A 89 -7.79 -5.27 10.12
N TYR A 90 -7.02 -5.39 11.20
CA TYR A 90 -7.40 -6.19 12.37
C TYR A 90 -8.75 -5.78 12.97
N SER A 91 -9.12 -4.50 12.87
CA SER A 91 -10.38 -3.96 13.40
C SER A 91 -11.62 -4.24 12.52
N VAL A 92 -11.41 -4.75 11.31
CA VAL A 92 -12.47 -5.07 10.33
C VAL A 92 -12.45 -6.54 9.91
N ILE A 93 -11.81 -7.38 10.71
CA ILE A 93 -11.89 -8.83 10.56
C ILE A 93 -13.29 -9.31 10.94
N ASP A 94 -13.82 -10.22 10.12
CA ASP A 94 -15.11 -10.89 10.32
C ASP A 94 -14.90 -12.30 10.91
N ASN A 95 -13.94 -13.04 10.37
CA ASN A 95 -13.44 -14.30 10.93
C ASN A 95 -11.92 -14.20 11.05
N ASP A 96 -11.37 -14.42 12.25
CA ASP A 96 -9.94 -14.32 12.54
C ASP A 96 -9.16 -15.62 12.21
N GLY A 97 -9.84 -16.67 11.78
CA GLY A 97 -9.26 -17.95 11.41
C GLY A 97 -8.90 -18.88 12.57
N SER A 98 -9.16 -18.48 13.83
CA SER A 98 -8.84 -19.31 14.99
C SER A 98 -9.68 -20.60 15.06
N ASN A 99 -10.75 -20.67 14.27
CA ASN A 99 -11.65 -21.82 14.12
C ASN A 99 -11.24 -22.79 12.99
N GLY A 100 -10.12 -22.54 12.31
CA GLY A 100 -9.63 -23.34 11.18
C GLY A 100 -10.20 -22.95 9.81
N GLU A 101 -11.14 -22.00 9.75
CA GLU A 101 -11.59 -21.39 8.51
C GLU A 101 -10.62 -20.27 8.06
N PRO A 102 -10.64 -19.86 6.78
CA PRO A 102 -9.82 -18.74 6.34
C PRO A 102 -10.20 -17.41 7.02
N VAL A 103 -9.19 -16.58 7.28
CA VAL A 103 -9.41 -15.20 7.73
C VAL A 103 -10.25 -14.45 6.70
N SER A 104 -11.32 -13.80 7.15
CA SER A 104 -12.21 -12.96 6.33
C SER A 104 -12.32 -11.55 6.89
N PHE A 105 -12.76 -10.62 6.06
CA PHE A 105 -12.95 -9.23 6.43
C PHE A 105 -14.39 -8.80 6.15
N ASP A 106 -14.93 -7.94 7.01
CA ASP A 106 -16.21 -7.28 6.79
C ASP A 106 -16.08 -6.37 5.55
N ARG A 107 -16.79 -6.73 4.48
CA ARG A 107 -16.69 -6.05 3.18
C ARG A 107 -17.25 -4.63 3.23
N ASP A 108 -18.31 -4.41 3.99
CA ASP A 108 -19.00 -3.11 4.06
C ASP A 108 -18.18 -2.13 4.89
N ARG A 109 -17.45 -2.65 5.88
CA ARG A 109 -16.57 -1.86 6.75
C ARG A 109 -15.12 -1.83 6.30
N TYR A 110 -14.72 -2.64 5.31
CA TYR A 110 -13.32 -2.80 4.93
C TYR A 110 -12.64 -1.46 4.67
N ILE A 111 -13.29 -0.52 3.98
CA ILE A 111 -12.73 0.80 3.66
C ILE A 111 -12.31 1.62 4.91
N LEU A 112 -12.85 1.31 6.08
CA LEU A 112 -12.54 1.98 7.34
C LEU A 112 -11.16 1.63 7.91
N HIS A 113 -10.53 0.54 7.43
CA HIS A 113 -9.25 0.09 7.98
C HIS A 113 -8.14 1.16 7.92
N GLY A 114 -8.15 2.01 6.88
CA GLY A 114 -7.17 3.08 6.76
C GLY A 114 -7.29 4.12 7.89
N LEU A 115 -8.52 4.50 8.27
CA LEU A 115 -8.77 5.38 9.41
C LEU A 115 -8.49 4.68 10.74
N ALA A 116 -8.91 3.42 10.88
CA ALA A 116 -8.66 2.65 12.09
C ALA A 116 -7.16 2.48 12.36
N GLY A 117 -6.36 2.22 11.31
CA GLY A 117 -4.91 2.13 11.42
C GLY A 117 -4.26 3.47 11.77
N TYR A 118 -4.75 4.56 11.17
CA TYR A 118 -4.32 5.91 11.52
C TYR A 118 -4.55 6.20 13.01
N ASP A 119 -5.78 6.02 13.51
CA ASP A 119 -6.14 6.32 14.89
C ASP A 119 -5.37 5.43 15.88
N LEU A 120 -5.19 4.14 15.55
CA LEU A 120 -4.40 3.20 16.33
C LEU A 120 -2.95 3.68 16.47
N LEU A 121 -2.28 4.02 15.37
CA LEU A 121 -0.90 4.46 15.41
C LEU A 121 -0.75 5.80 16.14
N LYS A 122 -1.71 6.72 16.00
CA LYS A 122 -1.74 7.95 16.79
C LYS A 122 -1.87 7.67 18.29
N ALA A 123 -2.70 6.71 18.69
CA ALA A 123 -2.85 6.32 20.09
C ALA A 123 -1.57 5.68 20.68
N GLU A 124 -0.80 4.96 19.86
CA GLU A 124 0.51 4.41 20.22
C GLU A 124 1.65 5.45 20.20
N GLY A 125 1.36 6.72 19.90
CA GLY A 125 2.35 7.80 19.89
C GLY A 125 3.21 7.87 18.63
N VAL A 126 2.85 7.12 17.59
CA VAL A 126 3.55 7.13 16.30
C VAL A 126 3.38 8.50 15.61
N ASP A 127 4.43 8.93 14.92
CA ASP A 127 4.45 10.15 14.12
C ASP A 127 3.27 10.18 13.12
N GLU A 128 2.64 11.35 12.98
CA GLU A 128 1.50 11.51 12.07
C GLU A 128 1.88 11.21 10.60
N GLU A 129 3.10 11.57 10.17
CA GLU A 129 3.56 11.29 8.82
C GLU A 129 3.69 9.78 8.51
N ILE A 130 3.85 8.95 9.54
CA ILE A 130 3.84 7.48 9.42
C ILE A 130 2.39 6.95 9.49
N ALA A 131 1.58 7.44 10.44
CA ALA A 131 0.18 7.04 10.56
C ALA A 131 -0.63 7.35 9.28
N GLU A 132 -0.30 8.42 8.57
CA GLU A 132 -0.94 8.79 7.31
C GLU A 132 -0.79 7.76 6.18
N PHE A 133 0.20 6.85 6.23
CA PHE A 133 0.27 5.74 5.28
C PHE A 133 -0.96 4.84 5.39
N CYS A 134 -1.45 4.55 6.60
CA CYS A 134 -2.71 3.84 6.78
C CYS A 134 -3.87 4.62 6.17
N ARG A 135 -3.94 5.92 6.48
CA ARG A 135 -5.05 6.78 6.06
C ARG A 135 -5.19 6.92 4.55
N ASN A 136 -4.08 6.92 3.81
CA ASN A 136 -4.04 7.42 2.43
C ASN A 136 -3.62 6.38 1.37
N HIS A 137 -3.59 5.08 1.69
CA HIS A 137 -3.11 4.05 0.75
C HIS A 137 -4.20 3.31 -0.04
N THR A 138 -5.48 3.48 0.29
CA THR A 138 -6.54 2.66 -0.32
C THR A 138 -6.71 2.93 -1.82
N GLY A 139 -6.58 1.87 -2.63
CA GLY A 139 -6.82 1.92 -4.07
C GLY A 139 -5.83 2.85 -4.77
N VAL A 140 -6.33 3.91 -5.41
CA VAL A 140 -5.50 4.96 -6.04
C VAL A 140 -5.70 6.33 -5.38
N GLY A 141 -6.11 6.30 -4.10
CA GLY A 141 -6.48 7.47 -3.31
C GLY A 141 -7.99 7.71 -3.38
N ILE A 142 -8.59 8.05 -2.24
CA ILE A 142 -10.03 8.33 -2.15
C ILE A 142 -10.21 9.83 -2.01
N THR A 143 -10.87 10.47 -2.98
CA THR A 143 -11.15 11.90 -2.94
C THR A 143 -12.40 12.20 -2.10
N LYS A 144 -12.49 13.43 -1.57
CA LYS A 144 -13.70 13.90 -0.89
C LYS A 144 -14.95 13.75 -1.77
N LYS A 145 -14.82 14.06 -3.07
CA LYS A 145 -15.88 13.90 -4.07
C LYS A 145 -16.36 12.45 -4.15
N MET A 146 -15.45 11.48 -4.19
CA MET A 146 -15.81 10.05 -4.18
C MET A 146 -16.54 9.65 -2.90
N VAL A 147 -16.12 10.16 -1.73
CA VAL A 147 -16.81 9.91 -0.45
C VAL A 147 -18.26 10.39 -0.52
N GLU A 148 -18.47 11.63 -0.98
CA GLU A 148 -19.79 12.26 -1.06
C GLU A 148 -20.68 11.60 -2.13
N GLU A 149 -20.18 11.36 -3.34
CA GLU A 149 -20.96 10.83 -4.46
C GLU A 149 -21.29 9.34 -4.30
N GLN A 150 -20.34 8.54 -3.78
CA GLN A 150 -20.51 7.10 -3.61
C GLN A 150 -21.07 6.74 -2.22
N HIS A 151 -21.36 7.73 -1.38
CA HIS A 151 -21.86 7.55 -0.01
C HIS A 151 -20.98 6.59 0.80
N LEU A 152 -19.65 6.73 0.66
CA LEU A 152 -18.70 5.89 1.37
C LEU A 152 -18.85 6.13 2.89
N PRO A 153 -18.67 5.10 3.74
CA PRO A 153 -18.78 5.23 5.19
C PRO A 153 -17.59 5.99 5.82
N LEU A 154 -17.06 7.00 5.15
CA LEU A 154 -15.93 7.81 5.58
C LEU A 154 -16.41 9.25 5.85
N PRO A 155 -15.81 9.97 6.82
CA PRO A 155 -15.98 11.41 6.91
C PRO A 155 -15.58 12.10 5.59
N PRO A 156 -16.32 13.11 5.09
CA PRO A 156 -15.98 13.79 3.84
C PRO A 156 -14.63 14.51 3.89
N ALA A 157 -13.59 13.89 3.33
CA ALA A 157 -12.22 14.42 3.26
C ALA A 157 -11.44 13.75 2.11
N ASN A 158 -10.27 14.31 1.78
CA ASN A 158 -9.32 13.64 0.89
C ASN A 158 -8.47 12.64 1.69
N TYR A 159 -8.44 11.40 1.22
CA TYR A 159 -7.63 10.28 1.69
C TYR A 159 -6.70 9.84 0.56
N THR A 160 -5.91 10.79 0.08
CA THR A 160 -4.98 10.62 -1.04
C THR A 160 -3.55 10.82 -0.55
N PRO A 161 -2.55 10.17 -1.17
CA PRO A 161 -1.15 10.36 -0.81
C PRO A 161 -0.75 11.83 -0.77
N LYS A 162 -0.01 12.24 0.27
CA LYS A 162 0.50 13.61 0.42
C LYS A 162 1.93 13.80 -0.09
N ASN A 163 2.63 12.71 -0.37
CA ASN A 163 4.03 12.71 -0.80
C ASN A 163 4.35 11.46 -1.65
N LEU A 164 5.57 11.43 -2.21
CA LEU A 164 6.06 10.34 -3.06
C LEU A 164 6.08 9.00 -2.32
N GLU A 165 6.47 9.00 -1.05
CA GLU A 165 6.56 7.79 -0.24
C GLU A 165 5.18 7.15 -0.02
N GLN A 166 4.15 7.94 0.32
CA GLN A 166 2.77 7.44 0.41
C GLN A 166 2.24 6.97 -0.95
N GLU A 167 2.58 7.65 -2.05
CA GLU A 167 2.12 7.29 -3.39
C GLU A 167 2.67 5.93 -3.84
N VAL A 168 3.95 5.66 -3.59
CA VAL A 168 4.55 4.36 -3.97
C VAL A 168 4.05 3.21 -3.10
N VAL A 169 3.72 3.45 -1.83
CA VAL A 169 3.10 2.44 -0.96
C VAL A 169 1.68 2.12 -1.43
N MET A 170 0.86 3.15 -1.65
CA MET A 170 -0.48 3.02 -2.25
C MET A 170 -0.43 2.25 -3.57
N TYR A 171 0.51 2.59 -4.45
CA TYR A 171 0.67 1.91 -5.72
C TYR A 171 1.06 0.43 -5.55
N ALA A 172 2.05 0.15 -4.69
CA ALA A 172 2.54 -1.20 -4.45
C ALA A 172 1.49 -2.14 -3.85
N ASP A 173 0.63 -1.63 -2.97
CA ASP A 173 -0.47 -2.38 -2.35
C ASP A 173 -1.40 -3.03 -3.40
N ASN A 174 -1.64 -2.35 -4.52
CA ASN A 174 -2.50 -2.86 -5.60
C ASN A 174 -2.01 -4.17 -6.27
N PHE A 175 -0.76 -4.59 -6.02
CA PHE A 175 -0.14 -5.77 -6.63
C PHE A 175 -0.22 -7.03 -5.76
N ASN A 176 -0.73 -6.94 -4.54
CA ASN A 176 -1.01 -8.10 -3.70
C ASN A 176 -2.41 -7.98 -3.09
N SER A 177 -3.03 -9.12 -2.78
CA SER A 177 -4.30 -9.14 -2.08
C SER A 177 -4.28 -10.23 -1.05
N LYS A 178 -4.62 -9.87 0.18
CA LYS A 178 -4.79 -10.78 1.31
C LYS A 178 -6.17 -11.46 1.38
N SER A 179 -7.09 -11.13 0.48
CA SER A 179 -8.38 -11.84 0.39
C SER A 179 -8.15 -13.29 -0.02
N PHE A 180 -8.80 -14.24 0.67
CA PHE A 180 -8.60 -15.66 0.44
C PHE A 180 -9.01 -16.11 -1.00
N PRO A 181 -8.20 -16.96 -1.67
CA PRO A 181 -6.79 -17.22 -1.36
C PRO A 181 -5.92 -15.98 -1.69
N PRO A 182 -4.90 -15.66 -0.85
CA PRO A 182 -3.98 -14.57 -1.10
C PRO A 182 -3.25 -14.72 -2.44
N LYS A 183 -3.07 -13.61 -3.14
CA LYS A 183 -2.60 -13.61 -4.53
C LYS A 183 -1.87 -12.34 -4.93
N PHE A 184 -0.96 -12.50 -5.89
CA PHE A 184 -0.38 -11.40 -6.63
C PHE A 184 -1.28 -11.01 -7.81
N VAL A 185 -1.11 -9.77 -8.28
CA VAL A 185 -1.99 -9.15 -9.27
C VAL A 185 -1.10 -8.49 -10.33
N THR A 186 -1.36 -8.73 -11.61
CA THR A 186 -0.67 -8.00 -12.70
C THR A 186 -1.14 -6.55 -12.79
N ALA A 187 -0.36 -5.68 -13.43
CA ALA A 187 -0.75 -4.31 -13.70
C ALA A 187 -2.07 -4.24 -14.48
N ALA A 188 -2.26 -5.15 -15.45
CA ALA A 188 -3.51 -5.25 -16.21
C ALA A 188 -4.70 -5.57 -15.29
N LYS A 189 -4.54 -6.51 -14.36
CA LYS A 189 -5.59 -6.86 -13.41
C LYS A 189 -5.84 -5.75 -12.37
N ALA A 190 -4.79 -5.06 -11.92
CA ALA A 190 -4.91 -3.93 -11.00
C ALA A 190 -5.67 -2.75 -11.62
N ILE A 191 -5.39 -2.43 -12.90
CA ILE A 191 -6.16 -1.44 -13.68
C ILE A 191 -7.64 -1.85 -13.76
N LYS A 192 -7.94 -3.12 -14.08
CA LYS A 192 -9.33 -3.62 -14.11
C LYS A 192 -10.01 -3.54 -12.74
N ARG A 193 -9.28 -3.76 -11.63
CA ARG A 193 -9.82 -3.61 -10.27
C ARG A 193 -10.18 -2.16 -9.98
N CYS A 194 -9.28 -1.22 -10.30
CA CYS A 194 -9.52 0.21 -10.09
C CYS A 194 -10.70 0.72 -10.93
N ALA A 195 -10.86 0.23 -12.17
CA ALA A 195 -11.96 0.59 -13.06
C ALA A 195 -13.35 0.30 -12.49
N LYS A 196 -13.48 -0.69 -11.59
CA LYS A 196 -14.76 -1.00 -10.90
C LYS A 196 -15.25 0.15 -10.03
N PHE A 197 -14.35 1.04 -9.63
CA PHE A 197 -14.63 2.19 -8.76
C PHE A 197 -14.68 3.52 -9.54
N GLY A 198 -14.71 3.46 -10.88
CA GLY A 198 -14.86 4.62 -11.75
C GLY A 198 -13.73 4.79 -12.76
N LYS A 199 -14.03 5.52 -13.84
CA LYS A 199 -13.07 5.78 -14.93
C LYS A 199 -11.86 6.59 -14.46
N GLU A 200 -12.06 7.56 -13.57
CA GLU A 200 -10.98 8.34 -12.96
C GLU A 200 -9.95 7.44 -12.24
N ASN A 201 -10.41 6.38 -11.56
CA ASN A 201 -9.52 5.43 -10.89
C ASN A 201 -8.76 4.54 -11.87
N GLU A 202 -9.40 4.13 -12.97
CA GLU A 202 -8.72 3.42 -14.05
C GLU A 202 -7.58 4.29 -14.64
N ASP A 203 -7.89 5.53 -14.98
CA ASP A 203 -6.95 6.45 -15.61
C ASP A 203 -5.80 6.79 -14.66
N ARG A 204 -6.09 6.99 -13.38
CA ARG A 204 -5.07 7.18 -12.36
C ARG A 204 -4.17 5.95 -12.20
N MET A 205 -4.72 4.74 -12.19
CA MET A 205 -3.91 3.53 -12.12
C MET A 205 -3.03 3.36 -13.37
N ARG A 206 -3.53 3.68 -14.56
CA ARG A 206 -2.75 3.68 -15.81
C ARG A 206 -1.61 4.69 -15.77
N GLU A 207 -1.86 5.89 -15.26
CA GLU A 207 -0.83 6.90 -15.05
C GLU A 207 0.27 6.36 -14.12
N LEU A 208 -0.10 5.80 -12.95
CA LEU A 208 0.84 5.22 -12.00
C LEU A 208 1.65 4.05 -12.60
N VAL A 209 1.01 3.19 -13.41
CA VAL A 209 1.72 2.15 -14.17
C VAL A 209 2.70 2.75 -15.18
N GLY A 210 2.38 3.88 -15.82
CA GLY A 210 3.32 4.61 -16.68
C GLY A 210 4.54 5.16 -15.94
N ILE A 211 4.40 5.47 -14.65
CA ILE A 211 5.46 6.08 -13.81
C ILE A 211 6.36 5.02 -13.18
N TYR A 212 5.73 4.05 -12.52
CA TYR A 212 6.42 3.05 -11.72
C TYR A 212 6.71 1.77 -12.51
N GLY A 213 5.87 1.47 -13.51
CA GLY A 213 5.85 0.19 -14.21
C GLY A 213 5.40 -0.95 -13.31
N GLU A 214 5.12 -2.11 -13.91
CA GLU A 214 4.87 -3.32 -13.14
C GLU A 214 6.11 -3.67 -12.27
N PRO A 215 5.92 -4.09 -11.01
CA PRO A 215 7.04 -4.55 -10.18
C PRO A 215 7.73 -5.74 -10.85
N LYS A 216 9.07 -5.67 -10.98
CA LYS A 216 9.82 -6.70 -11.72
C LYS A 216 9.92 -8.01 -10.96
N ASN A 217 9.76 -7.96 -9.64
CA ASN A 217 9.91 -9.10 -8.75
C ASN A 217 8.58 -9.81 -8.44
N LEU A 218 7.46 -9.49 -9.12
CA LEU A 218 6.17 -10.15 -8.84
C LEU A 218 6.25 -11.67 -8.88
N ARG A 219 6.91 -12.23 -9.92
CA ARG A 219 7.04 -13.67 -10.08
C ARG A 219 7.90 -14.31 -9.00
N GLU A 220 9.04 -13.71 -8.70
CA GLU A 220 9.94 -14.16 -7.63
C GLU A 220 9.23 -14.14 -6.27
N LEU A 221 8.49 -13.07 -5.97
CA LEU A 221 7.73 -12.96 -4.73
C LEU A 221 6.57 -13.95 -4.67
N ALA A 222 5.83 -14.14 -5.78
CA ALA A 222 4.76 -15.13 -5.87
C ALA A 222 5.27 -16.55 -5.59
N GLU A 223 6.38 -16.95 -6.20
CA GLU A 223 7.05 -18.22 -5.95
C GLU A 223 7.52 -18.33 -4.49
N LYS A 224 8.16 -17.28 -3.94
CA LYS A 224 8.63 -17.24 -2.55
C LYS A 224 7.52 -17.41 -1.52
N TYR A 225 6.36 -16.79 -1.75
CA TYR A 225 5.24 -16.82 -0.80
C TYR A 225 4.19 -17.90 -1.13
N GLY A 226 4.41 -18.71 -2.18
CA GLY A 226 3.48 -19.75 -2.61
C GLY A 226 2.11 -19.21 -3.02
N GLN A 227 2.06 -18.00 -3.60
CA GLN A 227 0.83 -17.34 -4.01
C GLN A 227 0.71 -17.31 -5.54
N GLU A 228 -0.50 -17.50 -6.05
CA GLU A 228 -0.75 -17.40 -7.48
C GLU A 228 -0.66 -15.95 -7.97
N ILE A 229 -0.30 -15.78 -9.24
CA ILE A 229 -0.41 -14.49 -9.94
C ILE A 229 -1.70 -14.53 -10.77
N VAL A 230 -2.61 -13.61 -10.46
CA VAL A 230 -3.86 -13.48 -11.20
C VAL A 230 -3.72 -12.42 -12.27
N ASP A 231 -3.88 -12.84 -13.52
CA ASP A 231 -3.93 -11.95 -14.67
C ASP A 231 -5.38 -11.58 -15.08
N ALA A 232 -5.46 -10.70 -16.08
CA ALA A 232 -6.62 -10.03 -16.63
C ALA A 232 -7.88 -10.89 -16.75
#